data_AF-A0A925KC33-F1
#
_entry.id   AF-A0A925KC33-F1
#
_cell.length_a   1.000
_cell.length_b   1.000
_cell.length_c   1.000
_cell.angle_alpha   90.00
_cell.angle_beta   90.00
_cell.angle_gamma   90.00
#
_symmetry.space_group_name_H-M   'P 1'
#
loop_
_entity.id
_entity.type
_entity.pdbx_description
1 polymer ?
#
loop_
_entity_poly.entity_id
_entity_poly.type
_entity_poly.pdbx_seq_one_letter_code
_entity_poly.pdbx_strand_id
1 'polypeptide(L)' 'MEDLIEAAKELGADGVFAIDFDCKVMGESNGTVMVAASGTEVRMD' A
#
# COMPACT_ATOMS: atom_id res chain seq x y z
N MET A 1 3.45 3.86 -2.90
CA MET A 1 4.38 3.13 -1.99
C MET A 1 4.88 4.09 -0.92
N GLU A 2 5.34 5.28 -1.31
CA GLU A 2 5.74 6.33 -0.37
C GLU A 2 4.63 6.60 0.66
N ASP A 3 3.37 6.74 0.23
CA ASP A 3 2.23 6.94 1.14
C ASP A 3 2.08 5.83 2.20
N LEU A 4 2.24 4.56 1.81
CA LEU A 4 2.14 3.41 2.73
C LEU A 4 3.29 3.43 3.75
N ILE A 5 4.49 3.83 3.31
CA ILE A 5 5.67 3.92 4.16
C ILE A 5 5.54 5.11 5.12
N GLU A 6 5.06 6.26 4.66
CA GLU A 6 4.84 7.43 5.51
C GLU A 6 3.79 7.13 6.59
N ALA A 7 2.65 6.53 6.21
CA ALA A 7 1.63 6.10 7.17
C ALA A 7 2.21 5.13 8.23
N ALA A 8 3.01 4.14 7.81
CA ALA A 8 3.64 3.20 8.74
C ALA A 8 4.65 3.89 9.68
N LYS A 9 5.41 4.88 9.17
CA LYS A 9 6.33 5.69 9.98
C LYS A 9 5.60 6.55 11.01
N GLU A 10 4.47 7.15 10.65
CA GLU A 10 3.64 7.91 11.60
C GLU A 10 3.11 7.04 12.75
N LEU A 11 2.90 5.74 12.49
CA LEU A 11 2.53 4.74 13.49
C LEU A 11 3.71 4.23 14.31
N GLY A 12 4.93 4.70 14.04
CA GLY A 12 6.16 4.24 14.68
C GLY A 12 6.46 2.78 14.39
N ALA A 13 6.15 2.31 13.18
CA ALA A 13 6.52 0.98 12.72
C ALA A 13 7.96 0.97 12.18
N ASP A 14 8.65 -0.14 12.37
CA ASP A 14 9.99 -0.37 11.82
C ASP A 14 9.92 -0.82 10.35
N GLY A 15 8.76 -1.32 9.93
CA GLY A 15 8.51 -1.71 8.55
C GLY A 15 7.06 -2.10 8.28
N VAL A 16 6.81 -2.52 7.04
CA VAL A 16 5.53 -3.05 6.57
C VAL A 16 5.78 -4.43 5.99
N PHE A 17 5.08 -5.44 6.50
CA PHE A 17 5.19 -6.83 6.08
C PHE A 17 3.98 -7.26 5.25
N ALA A 18 4.16 -8.31 4.44
CA ALA A 18 3.12 -8.90 3.57
C ALA A 18 2.41 -7.87 2.68
N ILE A 19 3.20 -7.05 1.97
CA ILE A 19 2.67 -6.05 1.04
C ILE A 19 1.99 -6.75 -0.15
N ASP A 20 0.75 -6.39 -0.42
CA ASP A 20 -0.03 -6.85 -1.58
C ASP A 20 -0.51 -5.67 -2.44
N PHE A 21 -0.65 -5.91 -3.75
CA PHE A 21 -1.04 -4.91 -4.73
C PHE A 21 -2.32 -5.30 -5.46
N ASP A 22 -3.39 -4.59 -5.17
CA ASP A 22 -4.66 -4.73 -5.86
C ASP A 22 -4.70 -3.82 -7.08
N CYS A 23 -4.78 -4.42 -8.27
CA CYS A 23 -4.93 -3.71 -9.53
C CYS A 23 -6.35 -3.90 -10.06
N LYS A 24 -7.10 -2.81 -10.23
CA LYS A 24 -8.45 -2.82 -10.80
C LYS A 24 -8.54 -1.87 -11.99
N VAL A 25 -9.03 -2.39 -13.11
CA VAL A 25 -9.34 -1.56 -14.29
C VAL A 25 -10.59 -0.76 -13.96
N MET A 26 -10.47 0.56 -14.06
CA MET A 26 -11.55 1.50 -13.77
C MET A 26 -12.04 2.10 -15.09
N GLY A 27 -13.25 1.71 -15.50
CA GLY A 27 -13.92 2.19 -16.70
C GLY A 27 -13.48 1.46 -17.98
N GLU A 28 -14.44 0.86 -18.69
CA GLU A 28 -14.21 0.12 -19.94
C GLU A 28 -13.60 0.98 -21.06
N SER A 29 -13.75 2.31 -20.99
CA SER A 29 -13.44 3.22 -22.10
C SER A 29 -12.12 3.99 -21.99
N ASN A 30 -11.62 4.23 -20.77
CA ASN A 30 -10.47 5.12 -20.53
C ASN A 30 -9.18 4.38 -20.13
N GLY A 31 -9.23 3.05 -19.92
CA GLY A 31 -8.03 2.23 -19.73
C GLY A 31 -7.21 2.53 -18.48
N THR A 32 -7.74 3.31 -17.53
CA THR A 32 -7.03 3.64 -16.29
C THR A 32 -7.08 2.46 -15.33
N VAL A 33 -5.94 2.11 -14.75
CA VAL A 33 -5.84 1.08 -13.73
C VAL A 33 -5.62 1.75 -12.38
N MET A 34 -6.52 1.49 -11.44
CA MET A 34 -6.31 1.81 -10.04
C MET A 34 -5.40 0.75 -9.44
N VAL A 35 -4.33 1.20 -8.79
CA VAL A 35 -3.41 0.33 -8.04
C VAL A 35 -3.45 0.76 -6.59
N ALA A 36 -3.82 -0.16 -5.71
CA ALA A 36 -3.78 0.03 -4.26
C ALA A 36 -2.70 -0.87 -3.67
N ALA A 37 -1.90 -0.34 -2.75
CA ALA A 37 -0.92 -1.10 -1.98
C ALA A 37 -1.42 -1.23 -0.55
N SER A 38 -1.40 -2.45 0.01
CA SER A 38 -1.79 -2.71 1.40
C SER A 38 -0.78 -3.64 2.07
N GLY A 39 -0.69 -3.62 3.39
CA GLY A 39 0.24 -4.45 4.16
C GLY A 39 -0.02 -4.34 5.66
N THR A 40 0.80 -5.01 6.48
CA THR A 40 0.72 -4.95 7.95
C THR A 40 1.94 -4.25 8.52
N GLU A 41 1.73 -3.19 9.29
CA GLU A 41 2.79 -2.52 10.02
C GLU A 41 3.36 -3.40 11.12
N VAL A 42 4.68 -3.42 11.27
CA VAL A 42 5.37 -4.23 12.26
C VAL A 42 6.36 -3.40 13.08
N ARG A 43 6.46 -3.72 14.37
CA ARG A 43 7.55 -3.26 15.25
C ARG A 43 8.42 -4.46 15.62
N MET A 44 9.73 -4.26 15.59
CA MET A 44 10.72 -5.27 15.96
C MET A 44 11.34 -4.88 17.29
N ASP A 45 10.74 -5.34 18.38
CA ASP A 45 11.31 -5.31 19.72
C ASP A 45 12.14 -6.57 20.02
#